data_AF-A0A1X7RSE7-F1
#
_entry.id   AF-A0A1X7RSE7-F1
#
_cell.length_a   1.000
_cell.length_b   1.000
_cell.length_c   1.000
_cell.angle_alpha   90.00
_cell.angle_beta   90.00
_cell.angle_gamma   90.00
#
_symmetry.space_group_name_H-M   'P 1'
#
loop_
_entity.id
_entity.type
_entity.pdbx_description
1 polymer ?
#
loop_
_entity_poly.entity_id
_entity_poly.type
_entity_poly.pdbx_seq_one_letter_code
_entity_poly.pdbx_strand_id
1 'polypeptide(L)'
;MSQDDQAFEEFREALSSGDVDRIRQLHAAGRLDAEDVSEQLMQTPEDPVMLRCLLECGGDPNDISLRGVGSGEELRILAEFGFDIKSKGHLILYNFVEDQETLDWLLDRGVDINATETRIVDNGIPLAPSERDYSNKLLNQVAAAGNVQLLNHLVTRGAEVSRSLALHYAASPAMIACLLDEHNMDIHADSDDLRDFYHDAKDSGTPLCSAIFHQNLPVVEELLNRGADPERCGKTGHPPLAKAVGDDFGFNRGLLPALRLLLDAGADKDYALTCSVLHGKVEAAQICLDAGADPVSALKTAHERKAAIIEEMDFVNTSETEKDRERRNEAMIQLLESWIDT
;
A
#
# COMPACT_ATOMS: atom_id res chain seq x y z
N MET A 1 -41.30 -21.10 13.98
CA MET A 1 -39.95 -21.57 13.63
C MET A 1 -40.07 -23.03 13.30
N SER A 2 -39.53 -23.43 12.15
CA SER A 2 -39.36 -24.84 11.81
C SER A 2 -38.36 -25.50 12.79
N GLN A 3 -38.29 -26.83 12.84
CA GLN A 3 -37.28 -27.52 13.66
C GLN A 3 -35.86 -27.21 13.18
N ASP A 4 -35.69 -26.92 11.89
CA ASP A 4 -34.43 -26.56 11.25
C ASP A 4 -34.03 -25.13 11.63
N ASP A 5 -34.97 -24.17 11.58
CA ASP A 5 -34.72 -22.78 12.04
C ASP A 5 -34.27 -22.75 13.51
N GLN A 6 -34.81 -23.64 14.34
CA GLN A 6 -34.46 -23.73 15.75
C GLN A 6 -33.08 -24.35 15.96
N ALA A 7 -32.70 -25.35 15.15
CA ALA A 7 -31.37 -25.94 15.20
C ALA A 7 -30.28 -24.96 14.75
N PHE A 8 -30.56 -24.18 13.70
CA PHE A 8 -29.65 -23.16 13.22
C PHE A 8 -29.46 -22.02 14.24
N GLU A 9 -30.52 -21.60 14.93
CA GLU A 9 -30.39 -20.58 15.98
C GLU A 9 -29.60 -21.12 17.20
N GLU A 10 -29.83 -22.38 17.61
CA GLU A 10 -29.02 -23.06 18.63
C GLU A 10 -27.53 -23.15 18.22
N PHE A 11 -27.26 -23.36 16.93
CA PHE A 11 -25.91 -23.37 16.38
C PHE A 11 -25.27 -21.97 16.41
N ARG A 12 -25.99 -20.92 16.01
CA ARG A 12 -25.52 -19.52 16.10
C ARG A 12 -25.23 -19.09 17.54
N GLU A 13 -26.08 -19.48 18.49
CA GLU A 13 -25.85 -19.24 19.91
C GLU A 13 -24.57 -19.96 20.39
N ALA A 14 -24.38 -21.22 20.00
CA ALA A 14 -23.18 -21.99 20.35
C ALA A 14 -21.90 -21.37 19.76
N LEU A 15 -21.94 -20.91 18.51
CA LEU A 15 -20.84 -20.17 17.88
C LEU A 15 -20.50 -18.90 18.66
N SER A 16 -21.51 -18.08 18.98
CA SER A 16 -21.30 -16.81 19.69
C SER A 16 -20.76 -16.97 21.11
N SER A 17 -21.03 -18.13 21.73
CA SER A 17 -20.63 -18.44 23.10
C SER A 17 -19.35 -19.29 23.18
N GLY A 18 -18.82 -19.77 22.04
CA GLY A 18 -17.66 -20.65 22.01
C GLY A 18 -17.93 -22.10 22.45
N ASP A 19 -19.20 -22.52 22.48
CA ASP A 19 -19.60 -23.85 22.97
C ASP A 19 -19.43 -24.94 21.90
N VAL A 20 -18.19 -25.39 21.72
CA VAL A 20 -17.84 -26.46 20.77
C VAL A 20 -18.52 -27.80 21.08
N ASP A 21 -18.82 -28.09 22.36
CA ASP A 21 -19.49 -29.33 22.73
C ASP A 21 -20.93 -29.33 22.27
N ARG A 22 -21.60 -28.17 22.34
CA ARG A 22 -22.94 -28.00 21.82
C ARG A 22 -23.00 -28.16 20.30
N ILE A 23 -22.03 -27.61 19.57
CA ILE A 23 -21.94 -27.76 18.11
C ILE A 23 -21.80 -29.25 17.74
N ARG A 24 -20.88 -29.98 18.40
CA ARG A 24 -20.70 -31.42 18.18
C ARG A 24 -21.97 -32.22 18.46
N GLN A 25 -22.73 -31.85 19.50
CA GLN A 25 -24.01 -32.49 19.81
C GLN A 25 -25.06 -32.26 18.72
N LEU A 26 -25.16 -31.04 18.18
CA LEU A 26 -26.08 -30.71 17.09
C LEU A 26 -25.73 -31.51 15.83
N HIS A 27 -24.45 -31.59 15.48
CA HIS A 27 -23.97 -32.39 14.36
C HIS A 27 -24.22 -33.90 14.56
N ALA A 28 -23.87 -34.45 15.73
CA ALA A 28 -24.10 -35.87 16.04
C ALA A 28 -25.59 -36.26 16.04
N ALA A 29 -26.48 -35.30 16.33
CA ALA A 29 -27.93 -35.48 16.24
C ALA A 29 -28.48 -35.37 14.81
N GLY A 30 -27.64 -35.08 13.80
CA GLY A 30 -28.05 -34.86 12.42
C GLY A 30 -28.88 -33.58 12.23
N ARG A 31 -28.75 -32.62 13.15
CA ARG A 31 -29.48 -31.34 13.14
C ARG A 31 -28.68 -30.19 12.51
N LEU A 32 -27.48 -30.47 12.04
CA LEU A 32 -26.56 -29.53 11.43
C LEU A 32 -26.00 -30.18 10.16
N ASP A 33 -26.23 -29.57 9.01
CA ASP A 33 -25.66 -30.06 7.76
C ASP A 33 -24.30 -29.40 7.46
N ALA A 34 -23.60 -29.92 6.45
CA ALA A 34 -22.28 -29.44 6.08
C ALA A 34 -22.31 -28.07 5.40
N GLU A 35 -23.45 -27.68 4.82
CA GLU A 35 -23.63 -26.39 4.14
C GLU A 35 -23.72 -25.27 5.17
N ASP A 36 -24.54 -25.46 6.21
CA ASP A 36 -24.66 -24.55 7.35
C ASP A 36 -23.30 -24.31 8.03
N VAL A 37 -22.49 -25.37 8.19
CA VAL A 37 -21.16 -25.29 8.78
C VAL A 37 -20.19 -24.53 7.89
N SER A 38 -20.20 -24.82 6.58
CA SER A 38 -19.30 -24.17 5.61
C SER A 38 -19.61 -22.68 5.46
N GLU A 39 -20.88 -22.28 5.54
CA GLU A 39 -21.27 -20.86 5.55
C GLU A 39 -20.63 -20.10 6.73
N GLN A 40 -20.44 -20.76 7.89
CA GLN A 40 -19.77 -20.15 9.03
C GLN A 40 -18.25 -20.13 8.89
N LEU A 41 -17.66 -21.10 8.18
CA LEU A 41 -16.23 -21.08 7.86
C LEU A 41 -15.87 -19.87 6.97
N MET A 42 -16.79 -19.36 6.14
CA MET A 42 -16.55 -18.12 5.39
C MET A 42 -16.28 -16.88 6.28
N GLN A 43 -16.70 -16.91 7.55
CA GLN A 43 -16.40 -15.84 8.52
C GLN A 43 -15.12 -16.10 9.33
N THR A 44 -14.41 -17.21 9.05
CA THR A 44 -13.18 -17.72 9.65
C THR A 44 -13.09 -17.52 11.18
N PRO A 45 -13.30 -18.58 11.98
CA PRO A 45 -13.12 -18.49 13.43
C PRO A 45 -11.66 -18.12 13.76
N GLU A 46 -11.46 -17.04 14.52
CA GLU A 46 -10.15 -16.64 15.05
C GLU A 46 -9.61 -17.63 16.12
N ASP A 47 -10.44 -18.58 16.57
CA ASP A 47 -10.08 -19.60 17.55
C ASP A 47 -9.80 -20.96 16.87
N PRO A 48 -8.56 -21.48 16.96
CA PRO A 48 -8.19 -22.80 16.45
C PRO A 48 -9.08 -23.94 16.95
N VAL A 49 -9.61 -23.85 18.18
CA VAL A 49 -10.47 -24.88 18.76
C VAL A 49 -11.84 -24.90 18.06
N MET A 50 -12.41 -23.71 17.82
CA MET A 50 -13.66 -23.56 17.08
C MET A 50 -13.48 -24.00 15.62
N LEU A 51 -12.40 -23.57 14.96
CA LEU A 51 -12.08 -23.97 13.59
C LEU A 51 -12.03 -25.50 13.45
N ARG A 52 -11.29 -26.17 14.33
CA ARG A 52 -11.23 -27.64 14.37
C ARG A 52 -12.62 -28.25 14.56
N CYS A 53 -13.42 -27.71 15.48
CA CYS A 53 -14.77 -28.20 15.74
C CYS A 53 -15.66 -28.12 14.49
N LEU A 54 -15.62 -27.01 13.75
CA LEU A 54 -16.41 -26.85 12.54
C LEU A 54 -15.97 -27.82 11.43
N LEU A 55 -14.65 -28.01 11.25
CA LEU A 55 -14.13 -28.97 10.29
C LEU A 55 -14.47 -30.43 10.66
N GLU A 56 -14.45 -30.78 11.96
CA GLU A 56 -14.94 -32.07 12.48
C GLU A 56 -16.43 -32.30 12.18
N CYS A 57 -17.22 -31.21 12.09
CA CYS A 57 -18.65 -31.26 11.77
C CYS A 57 -18.94 -31.22 10.27
N GLY A 58 -17.93 -31.38 9.42
CA GLY A 58 -18.09 -31.54 7.97
C GLY A 58 -17.96 -30.26 7.15
N GLY A 59 -17.50 -29.16 7.74
CA GLY A 59 -17.16 -27.96 6.96
C GLY A 59 -16.03 -28.22 5.96
N ASP A 60 -16.14 -27.68 4.74
CA ASP A 60 -15.10 -27.83 3.72
C ASP A 60 -13.92 -26.87 4.03
N PRO A 61 -12.70 -27.38 4.29
CA PRO A 61 -11.53 -26.53 4.53
C PRO A 61 -11.13 -25.69 3.33
N ASN A 62 -11.66 -25.95 2.13
CA ASN A 62 -11.42 -25.17 0.93
C ASN A 62 -12.46 -24.08 0.70
N ASP A 63 -13.55 -24.07 1.47
CA ASP A 63 -14.62 -23.06 1.44
C ASP A 63 -14.51 -22.14 2.66
N ILE A 64 -13.33 -21.52 2.80
CA ILE A 64 -12.98 -20.65 3.94
C ILE A 64 -12.42 -19.33 3.43
N SER A 65 -12.72 -18.25 4.16
CA SER A 65 -12.07 -16.97 3.92
C SER A 65 -10.61 -17.01 4.38
N LEU A 66 -9.71 -17.08 3.41
CA LEU A 66 -8.26 -17.11 3.63
C LEU A 66 -7.70 -15.85 4.29
N ARG A 67 -8.49 -14.77 4.38
CA ARG A 67 -8.09 -13.54 5.08
C ARG A 67 -8.01 -13.71 6.59
N GLY A 68 -8.88 -14.54 7.16
CA GLY A 68 -8.93 -14.75 8.61
C GLY A 68 -7.88 -15.72 9.11
N VAL A 69 -7.17 -16.42 8.21
CA VAL A 69 -6.12 -17.36 8.58
C VAL A 69 -4.86 -16.57 8.95
N GLY A 70 -4.70 -16.35 10.26
CA GLY A 70 -3.66 -15.49 10.84
C GLY A 70 -2.58 -16.26 11.59
N SER A 71 -2.81 -17.52 11.93
CA SER A 71 -1.83 -18.34 12.65
C SER A 71 -1.40 -19.58 11.87
N GLY A 72 -0.14 -19.97 12.07
CA GLY A 72 0.35 -21.24 11.56
C GLY A 72 -0.39 -22.45 12.14
N GLU A 73 -1.00 -22.33 13.32
CA GLU A 73 -1.81 -23.38 13.93
C GLU A 73 -3.11 -23.60 13.14
N GLU A 74 -3.87 -22.53 12.84
CA GLU A 74 -5.06 -22.61 11.98
C GLU A 74 -4.75 -23.25 10.64
N LEU A 75 -3.64 -22.85 10.02
CA LEU A 75 -3.22 -23.40 8.74
C LEU A 75 -2.88 -24.90 8.83
N ARG A 76 -2.22 -25.33 9.90
CA ARG A 76 -1.93 -26.75 10.15
C ARG A 76 -3.24 -27.53 10.36
N ILE A 77 -4.22 -26.97 11.06
CA ILE A 77 -5.56 -27.56 11.19
C ILE A 77 -6.23 -27.69 9.81
N LEU A 78 -6.30 -26.62 9.02
CA LEU A 78 -6.88 -26.67 7.67
C LEU A 78 -6.25 -27.75 6.80
N ALA A 79 -4.92 -27.88 6.88
CA ALA A 79 -4.17 -28.90 6.16
C ALA A 79 -4.51 -30.33 6.61
N GLU A 80 -4.72 -30.57 7.91
CA GLU A 80 -5.15 -31.87 8.43
C GLU A 80 -6.49 -32.32 7.83
N PHE A 81 -7.38 -31.37 7.55
CA PHE A 81 -8.71 -31.63 6.99
C PHE A 81 -8.75 -31.61 5.45
N GLY A 82 -7.63 -31.33 4.78
CA GLY A 82 -7.53 -31.43 3.31
C GLY A 82 -7.60 -30.11 2.55
N PHE A 83 -7.21 -29.00 3.17
CA PHE A 83 -6.98 -27.74 2.47
C PHE A 83 -5.95 -27.92 1.34
N ASP A 84 -6.28 -27.44 0.14
CA ASP A 84 -5.40 -27.50 -1.03
C ASP A 84 -4.29 -26.45 -0.95
N ILE A 85 -3.28 -26.74 -0.14
CA ILE A 85 -2.09 -25.90 0.04
C ILE A 85 -1.42 -25.62 -1.31
N LYS A 86 -1.36 -26.60 -2.20
CA LYS A 86 -0.58 -26.46 -3.43
C LYS A 86 -1.18 -25.43 -4.37
N SER A 87 -2.51 -25.43 -4.53
CA SER A 87 -3.18 -24.46 -5.41
C SER A 87 -3.53 -23.15 -4.69
N LYS A 88 -3.88 -23.18 -3.40
CA LYS A 88 -4.38 -22.00 -2.67
C LYS A 88 -3.37 -21.36 -1.72
N GLY A 89 -2.26 -22.02 -1.38
CA GLY A 89 -1.31 -21.54 -0.38
C GLY A 89 -0.60 -20.22 -0.73
N HIS A 90 -0.46 -19.91 -2.02
CA HIS A 90 0.14 -18.65 -2.48
C HIS A 90 -0.68 -17.41 -2.10
N LEU A 91 -1.98 -17.59 -1.85
CA LEU A 91 -2.92 -16.51 -1.48
C LEU A 91 -2.71 -16.00 -0.04
N ILE A 92 -2.08 -16.80 0.82
CA ILE A 92 -1.93 -16.51 2.26
C ILE A 92 -0.48 -16.30 2.67
N LEU A 93 0.50 -16.41 1.76
CA LEU A 93 1.90 -16.14 2.09
C LEU A 93 2.07 -14.76 2.72
N TYR A 94 1.32 -13.76 2.22
CA TYR A 94 1.33 -12.40 2.75
C TYR A 94 0.96 -12.31 4.23
N ASN A 95 0.08 -13.18 4.74
CA ASN A 95 -0.37 -13.14 6.15
C ASN A 95 0.76 -13.53 7.12
N PHE A 96 1.77 -14.26 6.65
CA PHE A 96 2.81 -14.85 7.48
C PHE A 96 4.17 -14.16 7.34
N VAL A 97 4.22 -12.89 6.92
CA VAL A 97 5.48 -12.13 6.82
C VAL A 97 6.28 -12.12 8.12
N GLU A 98 5.60 -12.16 9.27
CA GLU A 98 6.25 -12.21 10.59
C GLU A 98 6.50 -13.64 11.11
N ASP A 99 5.99 -14.66 10.42
CA ASP A 99 6.10 -16.07 10.78
C ASP A 99 6.84 -16.85 9.69
N GLN A 100 8.18 -16.77 9.74
CA GLN A 100 9.05 -17.46 8.79
C GLN A 100 8.89 -18.99 8.85
N GLU A 101 8.55 -19.57 10.00
CA GLU A 101 8.35 -21.02 10.12
C GLU A 101 7.16 -21.47 9.27
N THR A 102 6.05 -20.74 9.35
CA THR A 102 4.86 -21.03 8.56
C THR A 102 5.07 -20.76 7.07
N LEU A 103 5.80 -19.70 6.70
CA LEU A 103 6.21 -19.48 5.31
C LEU A 103 7.02 -20.65 4.76
N ASP A 104 8.04 -21.11 5.49
CA ASP A 104 8.86 -22.23 5.08
C ASP A 104 8.05 -23.51 4.94
N TRP A 105 7.15 -23.75 5.88
CA TRP A 105 6.25 -24.90 5.87
C TRP A 105 5.31 -24.93 4.65
N LEU A 106 4.82 -23.76 4.20
CA LEU A 106 4.04 -23.61 2.97
C LEU A 106 4.91 -23.88 1.74
N LEU A 107 6.07 -23.24 1.65
CA LEU A 107 6.97 -23.35 0.50
C LEU A 107 7.52 -24.79 0.34
N ASP A 108 7.79 -25.49 1.44
CA ASP A 108 8.22 -26.90 1.42
C ASP A 108 7.16 -27.85 0.85
N ARG A 109 5.90 -27.43 0.81
CA ARG A 109 4.79 -28.17 0.19
C ARG A 109 4.57 -27.82 -1.29
N GLY A 110 5.47 -27.03 -1.88
CA GLY A 110 5.45 -26.72 -3.31
C GLY A 110 4.47 -25.61 -3.68
N VAL A 111 4.17 -24.71 -2.74
CA VAL A 111 3.50 -23.44 -3.04
C VAL A 111 4.39 -22.63 -3.99
N ASP A 112 3.81 -22.16 -5.09
CA ASP A 112 4.51 -21.22 -5.98
C ASP A 112 4.47 -19.82 -5.39
N ILE A 113 5.63 -19.34 -4.93
CA ILE A 113 5.81 -18.01 -4.33
C ILE A 113 5.58 -16.86 -5.32
N ASN A 114 5.62 -17.12 -6.63
CA ASN A 114 5.40 -16.12 -7.67
C ASN A 114 4.02 -16.27 -8.33
N ALA A 115 3.18 -17.18 -7.82
CA ALA A 115 1.81 -17.30 -8.29
C ALA A 115 1.03 -16.05 -7.92
N THR A 116 0.26 -15.59 -8.89
CA THR A 116 -0.65 -14.45 -8.78
C THR A 116 -2.05 -14.95 -9.09
N GLU A 117 -3.05 -14.55 -8.33
CA GLU A 117 -4.43 -14.79 -8.71
C GLU A 117 -5.08 -13.51 -9.23
N THR A 118 -4.66 -13.13 -10.45
CA THR A 118 -5.23 -11.98 -11.18
C THR A 118 -6.70 -12.18 -11.54
N ARG A 119 -7.21 -13.42 -11.54
CA ARG A 119 -8.64 -13.69 -11.58
C ARG A 119 -9.10 -13.74 -10.16
N ILE A 120 -9.41 -12.57 -9.67
CA ILE A 120 -10.18 -12.36 -8.46
C ILE A 120 -11.37 -13.37 -8.44
N VAL A 121 -11.25 -14.48 -7.72
CA VAL A 121 -12.35 -15.42 -7.45
C VAL A 121 -12.19 -16.03 -6.07
N ASP A 122 -12.99 -15.57 -5.11
CA ASP A 122 -13.37 -16.43 -4.00
C ASP A 122 -14.51 -17.32 -4.51
N ASN A 123 -14.31 -18.64 -4.61
CA ASN A 123 -15.31 -19.59 -5.13
C ASN A 123 -15.93 -19.31 -6.51
N GLY A 124 -15.22 -18.61 -7.40
CA GLY A 124 -15.76 -18.21 -8.71
C GLY A 124 -16.46 -16.85 -8.72
N ILE A 125 -16.46 -16.12 -7.61
CA ILE A 125 -17.05 -14.78 -7.45
C ILE A 125 -15.94 -13.72 -7.43
N PRO A 126 -15.98 -12.70 -8.32
CA PRO A 126 -15.08 -11.56 -8.23
C PRO A 126 -15.14 -10.89 -6.85
N LEU A 127 -13.99 -10.85 -6.14
CA LEU A 127 -13.72 -9.96 -5.01
C LEU A 127 -14.32 -8.58 -5.32
N ALA A 128 -14.94 -7.99 -4.30
CA ALA A 128 -15.56 -6.70 -4.45
C ALA A 128 -14.54 -5.63 -4.87
N PRO A 129 -14.94 -4.51 -5.50
CA PRO A 129 -14.03 -3.42 -5.86
C PRO A 129 -13.17 -2.86 -4.70
N SER A 130 -13.53 -3.13 -3.45
CA SER A 130 -12.80 -2.74 -2.23
C SER A 130 -11.70 -3.72 -1.82
N GLU A 131 -11.60 -4.87 -2.48
CA GLU A 131 -10.78 -6.00 -2.08
C GLU A 131 -9.58 -6.16 -3.02
N ARG A 132 -8.40 -6.48 -2.46
CA ARG A 132 -7.12 -6.49 -3.20
C ARG A 132 -6.47 -7.87 -3.14
N ASP A 133 -5.87 -8.28 -4.25
CA ASP A 133 -4.96 -9.43 -4.29
C ASP A 133 -3.60 -9.01 -3.71
N TYR A 134 -3.09 -9.77 -2.75
CA TYR A 134 -1.78 -9.57 -2.13
C TYR A 134 -0.82 -10.74 -2.37
N SER A 135 -1.21 -11.74 -3.16
CA SER A 135 -0.44 -12.97 -3.39
C SER A 135 0.99 -12.72 -3.90
N ASN A 136 1.17 -11.76 -4.80
CA ASN A 136 2.49 -11.31 -5.29
C ASN A 136 3.10 -10.14 -4.52
N LYS A 137 2.43 -9.64 -3.48
CA LYS A 137 2.88 -8.47 -2.72
C LYS A 137 3.66 -8.83 -1.47
N LEU A 138 3.95 -10.12 -1.26
CA LEU A 138 4.80 -10.60 -0.17
C LEU A 138 6.11 -9.80 -0.08
N LEU A 139 6.86 -9.70 -1.19
CA LEU A 139 8.13 -8.98 -1.21
C LEU A 139 7.96 -7.47 -0.97
N ASN A 140 6.82 -6.87 -1.35
CA ASN A 140 6.54 -5.46 -1.09
C ASN A 140 6.44 -5.22 0.42
N GLN A 141 5.74 -6.09 1.13
CA GLN A 141 5.56 -5.97 2.58
C GLN A 141 6.86 -6.26 3.33
N VAL A 142 7.64 -7.24 2.88
CA VAL A 142 8.98 -7.52 3.43
C VAL A 142 9.91 -6.31 3.26
N ALA A 143 9.84 -5.64 2.11
CA ALA A 143 10.59 -4.41 1.85
C ALA A 143 10.11 -3.23 2.72
N ALA A 144 8.79 -3.10 2.92
CA ALA A 144 8.17 -2.12 3.81
C ALA A 144 8.51 -2.34 5.29
N ALA A 145 8.74 -3.59 5.69
CA ALA A 145 9.25 -3.94 7.01
C ALA A 145 10.77 -3.74 7.13
N GLY A 146 11.47 -3.51 6.01
CA GLY A 146 12.93 -3.40 5.98
C GLY A 146 13.67 -4.69 6.30
N ASN A 147 13.00 -5.85 6.20
CA ASN A 147 13.55 -7.15 6.59
C ASN A 147 14.37 -7.78 5.46
N VAL A 148 15.63 -7.35 5.35
CA VAL A 148 16.58 -7.83 4.33
C VAL A 148 16.84 -9.33 4.45
N GLN A 149 16.88 -9.88 5.67
CA GLN A 149 17.12 -11.30 5.89
C GLN A 149 15.99 -12.15 5.31
N LEU A 150 14.74 -11.78 5.58
CA LEU A 150 13.59 -12.48 5.03
C LEU A 150 13.49 -12.31 3.51
N LEU A 151 13.79 -11.11 2.97
CA LEU A 151 13.82 -10.89 1.52
C LEU A 151 14.79 -11.88 0.85
N ASN A 152 16.04 -11.94 1.32
CA ASN A 152 17.07 -12.83 0.77
C ASN A 152 16.72 -14.31 0.95
N HIS A 153 16.09 -14.66 2.07
CA HIS A 153 15.56 -16.00 2.29
C HIS A 153 14.51 -16.37 1.24
N LEU A 154 13.49 -15.53 1.04
CA LEU A 154 12.43 -15.77 0.05
C LEU A 154 12.96 -15.82 -1.39
N VAL A 155 13.92 -14.97 -1.74
CA VAL A 155 14.59 -15.03 -3.05
C VAL A 155 15.35 -16.35 -3.22
N THR A 156 16.02 -16.84 -2.18
CA THR A 156 16.66 -18.18 -2.20
C THR A 156 15.64 -19.31 -2.37
N ARG A 157 14.39 -19.10 -1.92
CA ARG A 157 13.26 -20.01 -2.14
C ARG A 157 12.58 -19.84 -3.51
N GLY A 158 13.07 -18.93 -4.35
CA GLY A 158 12.62 -18.73 -5.73
C GLY A 158 11.75 -17.50 -5.96
N ALA A 159 11.59 -16.60 -4.98
CA ALA A 159 10.85 -15.36 -5.17
C ALA A 159 11.53 -14.43 -6.19
N GLU A 160 10.75 -13.90 -7.13
CA GLU A 160 11.24 -13.01 -8.19
C GLU A 160 11.04 -11.54 -7.83
N VAL A 161 12.12 -10.86 -7.42
CA VAL A 161 12.09 -9.43 -7.05
C VAL A 161 11.59 -8.53 -8.20
N SER A 162 11.89 -8.91 -9.45
CA SER A 162 11.46 -8.19 -10.66
C SER A 162 9.95 -8.18 -10.90
N ARG A 163 9.20 -9.06 -10.22
CA ARG A 163 7.73 -9.12 -10.27
C ARG A 163 7.07 -8.41 -9.09
N SER A 164 7.83 -7.59 -8.37
CA SER A 164 7.38 -6.89 -7.17
C SER A 164 7.65 -5.39 -7.25
N LEU A 165 7.01 -4.65 -6.34
CA LEU A 165 7.27 -3.25 -6.04
C LEU A 165 8.19 -3.10 -4.80
N ALA A 166 8.98 -4.12 -4.44
CA ALA A 166 9.84 -4.09 -3.26
C ALA A 166 10.72 -2.84 -3.19
N LEU A 167 11.28 -2.40 -4.31
CA LEU A 167 12.11 -1.19 -4.38
C LEU A 167 11.32 0.11 -4.09
N HIS A 168 10.03 0.16 -4.44
CA HIS A 168 9.17 1.31 -4.18
C HIS A 168 8.73 1.40 -2.72
N TYR A 169 8.66 0.25 -2.04
CA TYR A 169 8.27 0.13 -0.63
C TYR A 169 9.45 -0.01 0.32
N ALA A 170 10.69 0.05 -0.17
CA ALA A 170 11.88 -0.10 0.65
C ALA A 170 11.87 0.88 1.83
N ALA A 171 11.89 0.35 3.05
CA ALA A 171 11.80 1.17 4.25
C ALA A 171 13.16 1.72 4.72
N SER A 172 14.28 1.19 4.21
CA SER A 172 15.62 1.52 4.70
C SER A 172 16.67 1.56 3.58
N PRO A 173 17.76 2.33 3.76
CA PRO A 173 18.91 2.29 2.86
C PRO A 173 19.51 0.89 2.70
N ALA A 174 19.48 0.06 3.76
CA ALA A 174 19.93 -1.32 3.67
C ALA A 174 19.08 -2.17 2.71
N MET A 175 17.76 -1.94 2.70
CA MET A 175 16.86 -2.59 1.74
C MET A 175 17.12 -2.08 0.31
N ILE A 176 17.37 -0.78 0.13
CA ILE A 176 17.77 -0.21 -1.18
C ILE A 176 19.06 -0.87 -1.68
N ALA A 177 20.10 -0.94 -0.86
CA ALA A 177 21.37 -1.57 -1.21
C ALA A 177 21.16 -3.04 -1.61
N CYS A 178 20.40 -3.81 -0.83
CA CYS A 178 20.09 -5.20 -1.17
C CYS A 178 19.39 -5.32 -2.53
N LEU A 179 18.35 -4.52 -2.77
CA LEU A 179 17.55 -4.60 -4.00
C LEU A 179 18.35 -4.16 -5.25
N LEU A 180 19.19 -3.13 -5.13
CA LEU A 180 19.98 -2.61 -6.26
C LEU A 180 21.26 -3.41 -6.50
N ASP A 181 22.02 -3.72 -5.44
CA ASP A 181 23.37 -4.32 -5.56
C ASP A 181 23.31 -5.85 -5.68
N GLU A 182 22.45 -6.49 -4.89
CA GLU A 182 22.37 -7.96 -4.85
C GLU A 182 21.37 -8.49 -5.87
N HIS A 183 20.22 -7.80 -6.01
CA HIS A 183 19.11 -8.25 -6.88
C HIS A 183 19.02 -7.50 -8.22
N ASN A 184 19.93 -6.56 -8.50
CA ASN A 184 20.04 -5.82 -9.78
C ASN A 184 18.73 -5.15 -10.22
N MET A 185 17.94 -4.65 -9.29
CA MET A 185 16.74 -3.88 -9.62
C MET A 185 17.11 -2.56 -10.29
N ASP A 186 16.30 -2.14 -11.26
CA ASP A 186 16.46 -0.83 -11.90
C ASP A 186 16.09 0.29 -10.92
N ILE A 187 17.03 1.20 -10.64
CA ILE A 187 16.81 2.38 -9.78
C ILE A 187 15.73 3.30 -10.33
N HIS A 188 15.46 3.26 -11.64
CA HIS A 188 14.39 4.01 -12.30
C HIS A 188 13.17 3.15 -12.66
N ALA A 189 13.04 1.95 -12.04
CA ALA A 189 11.94 1.05 -12.32
C ALA A 189 10.59 1.78 -12.30
N ASP A 190 9.86 1.69 -13.41
CA ASP A 190 8.54 2.27 -13.57
C ASP A 190 7.58 1.14 -13.94
N SER A 191 6.96 0.55 -12.93
CA SER A 191 6.17 -0.67 -13.09
C SER A 191 4.70 -0.42 -12.74
N ASP A 192 4.07 0.49 -13.49
CA ASP A 192 2.61 0.68 -13.47
C ASP A 192 1.85 -0.63 -13.73
N ASP A 193 2.44 -1.57 -14.49
CA ASP A 193 1.85 -2.89 -14.76
C ASP A 193 1.80 -3.82 -13.51
N LEU A 194 2.59 -3.52 -12.46
CA LEU A 194 2.57 -4.21 -11.17
C LEU A 194 1.68 -3.51 -10.13
N ARG A 195 1.11 -2.36 -10.47
CA ARG A 195 0.19 -1.61 -9.62
C ARG A 195 -1.23 -2.05 -9.99
N ASP A 196 -1.94 -2.65 -9.03
CA ASP A 196 -3.31 -3.09 -9.27
C ASP A 196 -4.21 -1.92 -9.69
N PHE A 197 -5.25 -2.21 -10.48
CA PHE A 197 -6.24 -1.24 -10.96
C PHE A 197 -6.91 -0.41 -9.84
N TYR A 198 -6.91 -0.91 -8.60
CA TYR A 198 -7.48 -0.26 -7.41
C TYR A 198 -6.44 0.47 -6.53
N HIS A 199 -5.15 0.44 -6.89
CA HIS A 199 -4.22 1.44 -6.40
C HIS A 199 -4.65 2.78 -7.01
N ASP A 200 -5.48 3.52 -6.27
CA ASP A 200 -5.57 4.97 -6.37
C ASP A 200 -4.14 5.48 -6.22
N ALA A 201 -3.43 5.64 -7.34
CA ALA A 201 -1.98 5.59 -7.38
C ALA A 201 -1.36 6.92 -6.91
N LYS A 202 -1.58 7.25 -5.64
CA LYS A 202 -1.03 8.42 -4.95
C LYS A 202 0.49 8.28 -4.79
N ASP A 203 0.99 7.04 -4.77
CA ASP A 203 2.40 6.64 -4.73
C ASP A 203 2.94 6.17 -6.10
N SER A 204 2.23 6.43 -7.22
CA SER A 204 2.68 6.13 -8.60
C SER A 204 4.00 6.81 -8.94
N GLY A 205 4.79 6.16 -9.79
CA GLY A 205 6.09 6.64 -10.24
C GLY A 205 7.24 5.71 -9.89
N THR A 206 8.45 6.27 -9.97
CA THR A 206 9.73 5.64 -9.65
C THR A 206 9.88 5.35 -8.15
N PRO A 207 10.88 4.54 -7.73
CA PRO A 207 11.21 4.35 -6.32
C PRO A 207 11.44 5.67 -5.57
N LEU A 208 12.06 6.66 -6.22
CA LEU A 208 12.28 7.98 -5.66
C LEU A 208 10.96 8.72 -5.38
N CYS A 209 10.02 8.66 -6.32
CA CYS A 209 8.67 9.20 -6.13
C CYS A 209 7.95 8.55 -4.95
N SER A 210 8.03 7.22 -4.82
CA SER A 210 7.41 6.49 -3.71
C SER A 210 8.08 6.82 -2.37
N ALA A 211 9.40 6.95 -2.31
CA ALA A 211 10.12 7.33 -1.08
C ALA A 211 9.71 8.72 -0.57
N ILE A 212 9.56 9.69 -1.48
CA ILE A 212 9.08 11.03 -1.15
C ILE A 212 7.65 10.98 -0.63
N PHE A 213 6.75 10.27 -1.33
CA PHE A 213 5.35 10.14 -0.92
C PHE A 213 5.19 9.51 0.47
N HIS A 214 5.99 8.50 0.78
CA HIS A 214 6.02 7.84 2.10
C HIS A 214 6.80 8.62 3.16
N GLN A 215 7.25 9.85 2.87
CA GLN A 215 8.02 10.70 3.78
C GLN A 215 9.34 10.08 4.28
N ASN A 216 9.94 9.17 3.49
CA ASN A 216 11.12 8.42 3.89
C ASN A 216 12.41 9.10 3.40
N LEU A 217 12.80 10.17 4.09
CA LEU A 217 13.98 10.97 3.74
C LEU A 217 15.29 10.17 3.64
N PRO A 218 15.61 9.22 4.55
CA PRO A 218 16.82 8.39 4.41
C PRO A 218 16.87 7.59 3.10
N VAL A 219 15.72 7.08 2.63
CA VAL A 219 15.64 6.36 1.36
C VAL A 219 15.75 7.31 0.17
N VAL A 220 15.17 8.52 0.27
CA VAL A 220 15.36 9.57 -0.75
C VAL A 220 16.84 9.91 -0.92
N GLU A 221 17.55 10.14 0.18
CA GLU A 221 18.98 10.44 0.17
C GLU A 221 19.79 9.30 -0.45
N GLU A 222 19.53 8.06 -0.04
CA GLU A 222 20.22 6.89 -0.59
C GLU A 222 19.98 6.70 -2.09
N LEU A 223 18.74 6.86 -2.56
CA LEU A 223 18.41 6.75 -3.98
C LEU A 223 19.12 7.82 -4.80
N LEU A 224 19.13 9.07 -4.34
CA LEU A 224 19.83 10.17 -5.04
C LEU A 224 21.35 9.96 -5.05
N ASN A 225 21.94 9.53 -3.93
CA ASN A 225 23.36 9.19 -3.84
C ASN A 225 23.78 8.08 -4.82
N ARG A 226 22.84 7.19 -5.16
CA ARG A 226 23.03 6.10 -6.14
C ARG A 226 22.68 6.49 -7.58
N GLY A 227 22.36 7.75 -7.83
CA GLY A 227 22.10 8.27 -9.18
C GLY A 227 20.65 8.14 -9.64
N ALA A 228 19.69 8.04 -8.72
CA ALA A 228 18.28 8.20 -9.08
C ALA A 228 18.07 9.59 -9.73
N ASP A 229 17.36 9.61 -10.84
CA ASP A 229 17.11 10.82 -11.61
C ASP A 229 16.03 11.65 -10.87
N PRO A 230 16.36 12.87 -10.41
CA PRO A 230 15.45 13.67 -9.60
C PRO A 230 14.27 14.23 -10.41
N GLU A 231 14.27 14.10 -11.74
CA GLU A 231 13.21 14.59 -12.63
C GLU A 231 12.36 13.46 -13.23
N ARG A 232 12.84 12.20 -13.15
CA ARG A 232 12.14 11.06 -13.74
C ARG A 232 10.78 10.81 -13.07
N CYS A 233 9.71 11.01 -13.84
CA CYS A 233 8.36 10.58 -13.48
C CYS A 233 8.04 9.20 -14.08
N GLY A 234 7.13 8.46 -13.42
CA GLY A 234 6.50 7.29 -14.05
C GLY A 234 5.33 7.69 -14.94
N LYS A 235 4.79 6.75 -15.72
CA LYS A 235 3.76 7.03 -16.75
C LYS A 235 2.52 7.79 -16.24
N THR A 236 2.09 7.53 -15.01
CA THR A 236 0.86 8.08 -14.43
C THR A 236 1.09 8.99 -13.21
N GLY A 237 2.35 9.17 -12.79
CA GLY A 237 2.70 9.85 -11.54
C GLY A 237 3.25 11.27 -11.70
N HIS A 238 3.14 12.06 -10.64
CA HIS A 238 3.81 13.36 -10.54
C HIS A 238 5.34 13.20 -10.46
N PRO A 239 6.13 14.12 -11.04
CA PRO A 239 7.58 14.16 -10.86
C PRO A 239 7.98 14.21 -9.37
N PRO A 240 9.17 13.70 -9.00
CA PRO A 240 9.66 13.72 -7.62
C PRO A 240 9.58 15.12 -6.99
N LEU A 241 9.89 16.15 -7.77
CA LEU A 241 9.87 17.54 -7.35
C LEU A 241 8.46 18.02 -6.99
N ALA A 242 7.49 17.81 -7.87
CA ALA A 242 6.09 18.12 -7.57
C ALA A 242 5.60 17.37 -6.33
N LYS A 243 6.03 16.12 -6.12
CA LYS A 243 5.73 15.37 -4.90
C LYS A 243 6.36 15.98 -3.65
N ALA A 244 7.59 16.48 -3.73
CA ALA A 244 8.29 17.10 -2.60
C ALA A 244 7.69 18.47 -2.22
N VAL A 245 7.15 19.22 -3.20
CA VAL A 245 6.40 20.46 -2.94
C VAL A 245 5.04 20.18 -2.29
N GLY A 246 4.37 19.10 -2.72
CA GLY A 246 3.04 18.72 -2.23
C GLY A 246 1.91 19.52 -2.89
N ASP A 247 0.67 19.10 -2.65
CA ASP A 247 -0.52 19.72 -3.21
C ASP A 247 -1.31 20.53 -2.16
N ASP A 248 -2.21 21.39 -2.64
CA ASP A 248 -3.08 22.22 -1.79
C ASP A 248 -4.31 21.43 -1.28
N PHE A 249 -4.60 20.26 -1.87
CA PHE A 249 -5.79 19.45 -1.57
C PHE A 249 -5.58 18.43 -0.44
N GLY A 250 -4.39 18.42 0.17
CA GLY A 250 -4.09 17.63 1.36
C GLY A 250 -3.86 16.14 1.09
N PHE A 251 -3.82 15.73 -0.18
CA PHE A 251 -3.51 14.35 -0.57
C PHE A 251 -2.00 14.09 -0.52
N ASN A 252 -1.19 15.11 -0.75
CA ASN A 252 0.25 15.08 -0.58
C ASN A 252 0.73 16.29 0.24
N ARG A 253 1.27 16.03 1.44
CA ARG A 253 1.77 17.08 2.34
C ARG A 253 3.10 17.71 1.88
N GLY A 254 3.79 17.08 0.92
CA GLY A 254 5.15 17.47 0.53
C GLY A 254 6.21 17.04 1.57
N LEU A 255 7.47 17.11 1.14
CA LEU A 255 8.66 16.79 1.92
C LEU A 255 9.75 17.81 1.61
N LEU A 256 9.71 18.97 2.26
CA LEU A 256 10.68 20.06 2.02
C LEU A 256 12.15 19.65 2.18
N PRO A 257 12.54 18.76 3.13
CA PRO A 257 13.90 18.23 3.17
C PRO A 257 14.28 17.47 1.89
N ALA A 258 13.37 16.71 1.30
CA ALA A 258 13.62 16.05 0.01
C ALA A 258 13.67 17.05 -1.14
N LEU A 259 12.90 18.14 -1.11
CA LEU A 259 13.03 19.21 -2.10
C LEU A 259 14.46 19.74 -2.15
N ARG A 260 15.09 19.99 -1.00
CA ARG A 260 16.51 20.40 -0.95
C ARG A 260 17.42 19.37 -1.60
N LEU A 261 17.27 18.09 -1.24
CA LEU A 261 18.07 17.01 -1.82
C LEU A 261 17.89 16.89 -3.35
N LEU A 262 16.67 17.06 -3.86
CA LEU A 262 16.39 17.04 -5.30
C LEU A 262 17.08 18.21 -6.02
N LEU A 263 17.03 19.42 -5.45
CA LEU A 263 17.71 20.59 -6.00
C LEU A 263 19.23 20.43 -5.97
N ASP A 264 19.78 19.89 -4.88
CA ASP A 264 21.21 19.58 -4.75
C ASP A 264 21.65 18.50 -5.76
N ALA A 265 20.75 17.58 -6.11
CA ALA A 265 20.93 16.58 -7.16
C ALA A 265 20.74 17.13 -8.59
N GLY A 266 20.46 18.43 -8.75
CA GLY A 266 20.40 19.12 -10.04
C GLY A 266 19.02 19.19 -10.68
N ALA A 267 17.93 18.95 -9.93
CA ALA A 267 16.58 19.14 -10.45
C ALA A 267 16.30 20.60 -10.82
N ASP A 268 15.43 20.83 -11.80
CA ASP A 268 15.03 22.17 -12.24
C ASP A 268 14.37 22.99 -11.12
N LYS A 269 15.14 23.94 -10.60
CA LYS A 269 14.75 24.89 -9.54
C LYS A 269 13.71 25.92 -9.99
N ASP A 270 13.64 26.25 -11.27
CA ASP A 270 12.66 27.20 -11.81
C ASP A 270 11.29 26.51 -11.95
N TYR A 271 11.30 25.25 -12.38
CA TYR A 271 10.13 24.38 -12.33
C TYR A 271 9.65 24.20 -10.87
N ALA A 272 10.57 23.94 -9.94
CA ALA A 272 10.29 23.82 -8.50
C ALA A 272 9.58 25.05 -7.93
N LEU A 273 10.12 26.24 -8.25
CA LEU A 273 9.56 27.51 -7.82
C LEU A 273 8.17 27.71 -8.42
N THR A 274 7.99 27.42 -9.71
CA THR A 274 6.69 27.51 -10.38
C THR A 274 5.65 26.59 -9.73
N CYS A 275 5.99 25.33 -9.44
CA CYS A 275 5.13 24.40 -8.70
C CYS A 275 4.76 24.95 -7.31
N SER A 276 5.73 25.51 -6.59
CA SER A 276 5.53 26.10 -5.27
C SER A 276 4.55 27.27 -5.31
N VAL A 277 4.62 28.11 -6.34
CA VAL A 277 3.67 29.21 -6.57
C VAL A 277 2.27 28.68 -6.85
N LEU A 278 2.13 27.73 -7.77
CA LEU A 278 0.83 27.15 -8.16
C LEU A 278 0.09 26.53 -6.96
N HIS A 279 0.82 25.88 -6.06
CA HIS A 279 0.28 25.26 -4.85
C HIS A 279 0.37 26.16 -3.60
N GLY A 280 0.74 27.44 -3.74
CA GLY A 280 0.80 28.40 -2.63
C GLY A 280 1.74 28.00 -1.49
N LYS A 281 2.79 27.22 -1.78
CA LYS A 281 3.75 26.70 -0.81
C LYS A 281 4.90 27.68 -0.62
N VAL A 282 4.68 28.71 0.21
CA VAL A 282 5.66 29.80 0.45
C VAL A 282 7.02 29.28 0.93
N GLU A 283 7.03 28.30 1.85
CA GLU A 283 8.27 27.70 2.35
C GLU A 283 9.04 26.94 1.25
N ALA A 284 8.34 26.22 0.36
CA ALA A 284 8.97 25.56 -0.79
C ALA A 284 9.54 26.58 -1.78
N ALA A 285 8.83 27.68 -2.03
CA ALA A 285 9.33 28.76 -2.88
C ALA A 285 10.60 29.40 -2.31
N GLN A 286 10.66 29.64 -0.99
CA GLN A 286 11.87 30.12 -0.32
C GLN A 286 13.06 29.19 -0.57
N ILE A 287 12.86 27.87 -0.46
CA ILE A 287 13.91 26.87 -0.73
C ILE A 287 14.42 26.96 -2.17
N CYS A 288 13.52 27.13 -3.14
CA CYS A 288 13.89 27.24 -4.56
C CYS A 288 14.68 28.53 -4.83
N LEU A 289 14.27 29.64 -4.23
CA LEU A 289 14.97 30.93 -4.31
C LEU A 289 16.36 30.87 -3.67
N ASP A 290 16.49 30.21 -2.50
CA ASP A 290 17.78 29.97 -1.86
C ASP A 290 18.72 29.15 -2.77
N ALA A 291 18.17 28.24 -3.57
CA ALA A 291 18.91 27.48 -4.61
C ALA A 291 19.18 28.29 -5.90
N GLY A 292 18.75 29.55 -5.93
CA GLY A 292 18.98 30.51 -7.01
C GLY A 292 18.00 30.38 -8.18
N ALA A 293 16.76 29.94 -7.94
CA ALA A 293 15.70 29.98 -8.96
C ALA A 293 15.38 31.42 -9.37
N ASP A 294 14.98 31.63 -10.62
CA ASP A 294 14.61 32.94 -11.15
C ASP A 294 13.19 33.35 -10.67
N PRO A 295 13.06 34.40 -9.84
CA PRO A 295 11.76 34.85 -9.34
C PRO A 295 10.87 35.48 -10.42
N VAL A 296 11.41 35.93 -11.55
CA VAL A 296 10.67 36.78 -12.51
C VAL A 296 9.49 36.03 -13.14
N SER A 297 9.75 34.83 -13.67
CA SER A 297 8.68 34.01 -14.27
C SER A 297 7.67 33.55 -13.21
N ALA A 298 8.16 33.19 -12.02
CA ALA A 298 7.32 32.76 -10.90
C ALA A 298 6.40 33.87 -10.39
N LEU A 299 6.85 35.13 -10.36
CA LEU A 299 6.05 36.28 -9.96
C LEU A 299 4.88 36.52 -10.91
N LYS A 300 5.12 36.37 -12.22
CA LYS A 300 4.05 36.43 -13.22
C LYS A 300 2.98 35.37 -12.93
N THR A 301 3.39 34.12 -12.70
CA THR A 301 2.48 33.02 -12.32
C THR A 301 1.72 33.31 -11.02
N ALA A 302 2.34 33.97 -10.03
CA ALA A 302 1.72 34.31 -8.77
C ALA A 302 0.60 35.37 -8.93
N HIS A 303 0.78 36.34 -9.83
CA HIS A 303 -0.26 37.30 -10.18
C HIS A 303 -1.42 36.67 -10.97
N GLU A 304 -1.11 35.77 -11.91
CA GLU A 304 -2.14 35.00 -12.64
C GLU A 304 -2.97 34.15 -11.68
N ARG A 305 -2.32 33.47 -10.72
CA ARG A 305 -2.98 32.73 -9.64
C ARG A 305 -3.85 33.63 -8.76
N LYS A 306 -3.38 34.86 -8.44
CA LYS A 306 -4.19 35.85 -7.69
C LYS A 306 -5.48 36.19 -8.41
N ALA A 307 -5.41 36.45 -9.72
CA ALA A 307 -6.58 36.79 -10.53
C ALA A 307 -7.60 35.63 -10.54
N ALA A 308 -7.14 34.39 -10.71
CA ALA A 308 -7.99 33.20 -10.68
C ALA A 308 -8.68 33.01 -9.31
N ILE A 309 -7.96 33.22 -8.20
CA ILE A 309 -8.54 33.15 -6.84
C ILE A 309 -9.67 34.18 -6.67
N ILE A 310 -9.47 35.42 -7.15
CA ILE A 310 -10.50 36.47 -7.07
C ILE A 310 -11.74 36.10 -7.89
N GLU A 311 -11.54 35.61 -9.12
CA GLU A 311 -12.64 35.15 -9.97
C GLU A 311 -13.44 33.99 -9.35
N GLU A 312 -12.79 33.04 -8.68
CA GLU A 312 -13.45 31.94 -7.96
C GLU A 312 -14.29 32.45 -6.76
N MET A 313 -13.78 33.45 -6.03
CA MET A 313 -14.41 34.00 -4.82
C MET A 313 -15.69 34.80 -5.12
N ASP A 314 -15.80 35.42 -6.30
CA ASP A 314 -17.00 36.20 -6.69
C ASP A 314 -18.27 35.33 -6.86
N PHE A 315 -18.14 34.00 -6.92
CA PHE A 315 -19.26 33.07 -7.09
C PHE A 315 -19.70 32.33 -5.81
N VAL A 316 -18.96 32.41 -4.70
CA VAL A 316 -19.18 31.58 -3.49
C VAL A 316 -19.20 32.44 -2.23
N ASN A 317 -20.03 32.06 -1.24
CA ASN A 317 -20.01 32.68 0.09
C ASN A 317 -18.67 32.31 0.77
N THR A 318 -17.71 33.24 0.79
CA THR A 318 -16.28 32.94 1.03
C THR A 318 -16.02 32.15 2.32
N SER A 319 -15.43 30.98 2.15
CA SER A 319 -14.98 30.05 3.20
C SER A 319 -13.68 30.51 3.88
N GLU A 320 -13.39 30.01 5.09
CA GLU A 320 -12.12 30.26 5.78
C GLU A 320 -10.92 29.75 4.96
N THR A 321 -11.10 28.66 4.23
CA THR A 321 -10.12 28.06 3.32
C THR A 321 -9.73 28.96 2.14
N GLU A 322 -10.67 29.75 1.59
CA GLU A 322 -10.37 30.67 0.48
C GLU A 322 -9.58 31.88 0.94
N LYS A 323 -9.90 32.43 2.12
CA LYS A 323 -9.13 33.52 2.74
C LYS A 323 -7.70 33.11 3.03
N ASP A 324 -7.48 31.87 3.44
CA ASP A 324 -6.13 31.35 3.65
C ASP A 324 -5.37 31.13 2.33
N ARG A 325 -6.05 30.71 1.23
CA ARG A 325 -5.44 30.66 -0.11
C ARG A 325 -4.99 32.03 -0.58
N GLU A 326 -5.82 33.06 -0.37
CA GLU A 326 -5.51 34.46 -0.71
C GLU A 326 -4.30 34.96 0.08
N ARG A 327 -4.29 34.80 1.41
CA ARG A 327 -3.15 35.17 2.27
C ARG A 327 -1.84 34.51 1.85
N ARG A 328 -1.88 33.19 1.54
CA ARG A 328 -0.70 32.47 1.04
C ARG A 328 -0.21 33.04 -0.29
N ASN A 329 -1.13 33.43 -1.19
CA ASN A 329 -0.76 34.04 -2.46
C ASN A 329 -0.15 35.43 -2.28
N GLU A 330 -0.65 36.24 -1.35
CA GLU A 330 -0.07 37.55 -1.05
C GLU A 330 1.33 37.44 -0.45
N ALA A 331 1.52 36.52 0.51
CA ALA A 331 2.84 36.24 1.06
C ALA A 331 3.81 35.73 -0.02
N MET A 332 3.34 34.92 -0.97
CA MET A 332 4.13 34.45 -2.11
C MET A 332 4.60 35.61 -3.01
N ILE A 333 3.71 36.54 -3.35
CA ILE A 333 4.05 37.71 -4.17
C ILE A 333 5.11 38.57 -3.45
N GLN A 334 4.89 38.88 -2.17
CA GLN A 334 5.83 39.68 -1.38
C GLN A 334 7.22 39.02 -1.30
N LEU A 335 7.26 37.69 -1.14
CA LEU A 335 8.50 36.94 -1.16
C LEU A 335 9.20 37.11 -2.52
N LEU A 336 8.52 36.85 -3.63
CA LEU A 336 9.11 36.92 -4.96
C LEU A 336 9.60 38.33 -5.33
N GLU A 337 8.83 39.38 -5.00
CA GLU A 337 9.23 40.77 -5.20
C GLU A 337 10.53 41.11 -4.45
N SER A 338 10.68 40.63 -3.22
CA SER A 338 11.87 40.89 -2.39
C SER A 338 13.17 40.32 -3.00
N TRP A 339 13.07 39.27 -3.81
CA TRP A 339 14.20 38.63 -4.51
C TRP A 339 14.52 39.24 -5.87
N ILE A 340 13.61 40.02 -6.47
CA ILE A 340 13.86 40.74 -7.72
C ILE A 340 14.63 42.04 -7.44
N ASP A 341 14.37 42.64 -6.28
CA ASP A 341 14.99 43.91 -5.86
C ASP A 341 16.40 43.75 -5.26
N THR A 342 16.95 42.51 -5.20
CA THR A 342 18.26 42.18 -4.60
C THR A 342 19.39 42.03 -5.61
#